data_AF-A0A1F8VT95-F1
#
_entry.id   AF-A0A1F8VT95-F1
#
_cell.length_a   1.000
_cell.length_b   1.000
_cell.length_c   1.000
_cell.angle_alpha   90.00
_cell.angle_beta   90.00
_cell.angle_gamma   90.00
#
_symmetry.space_group_name_H-M   'P 1'
#
loop_
_entity.id
_entity.type
_entity.pdbx_description
1 polymer ?
#
loop_
_entity_poly.entity_id
_entity_poly.type
_entity_poly.pdbx_seq_one_letter_code
_entity_poly.pdbx_strand_id
1 'polypeptide(L)'
;MKKLNVTINLQLSVPDDWELVETSEGTPVVKMPNGVFMDLAIEPLFASDPEETWSSTESDDELNDILDMVESEEVVYEFVTH
;
A
#
# COMPACT_ATOMS: atom_id res chain seq x y z
N MET A 1 12.61 22.16 -0.76
CA MET A 1 11.31 21.60 -0.34
C MET A 1 11.39 21.14 1.10
N LYS A 2 10.25 21.02 1.81
CA LYS A 2 10.20 20.37 3.13
C LYS A 2 10.17 18.85 2.93
N LYS A 3 10.62 18.09 3.93
CA LYS A 3 10.49 16.63 3.98
C LYS A 3 9.32 16.27 4.88
N LEU A 4 8.49 15.34 4.45
CA LEU A 4 7.42 14.75 5.24
C LEU A 4 7.75 13.26 5.41
N ASN A 5 7.89 12.82 6.65
CA ASN A 5 8.01 11.40 6.96
C ASN A 5 6.64 10.88 7.37
N VAL A 6 6.18 9.82 6.73
CA VAL A 6 4.94 9.13 7.06
C VAL A 6 5.30 7.72 7.53
N THR A 7 4.68 7.25 8.60
CA THR A 7 4.84 5.87 9.08
C THR A 7 3.45 5.24 9.16
N ILE A 8 3.28 4.13 8.46
CA ILE A 8 2.07 3.32 8.49
C ILE A 8 2.44 1.96 9.07
N ASN A 9 1.75 1.54 10.13
CA ASN A 9 1.90 0.21 10.70
C ASN A 9 0.54 -0.48 10.66
N LEU A 10 0.48 -1.65 10.03
CA LEU A 10 -0.75 -2.40 9.81
C LEU A 10 -0.60 -3.80 10.40
N GLN A 11 -1.63 -4.24 11.11
CA GLN A 11 -1.82 -5.63 11.48
C GLN A 11 -3.19 -6.06 10.97
N LEU A 12 -3.20 -7.02 10.04
CA LEU A 12 -4.42 -7.50 9.42
C LEU A 12 -4.79 -8.87 9.98
N SER A 13 -6.09 -9.12 10.17
CA SER A 13 -6.62 -10.48 10.28
C SER A 13 -6.91 -10.98 8.87
N VAL A 14 -6.13 -11.95 8.40
CA VAL A 14 -6.22 -12.49 7.04
C VAL A 14 -6.47 -14.01 7.07
N PRO A 15 -7.02 -14.60 5.99
CA PRO A 15 -7.19 -16.04 5.89
C PRO A 15 -5.88 -16.85 6.00
N ASP A 16 -5.96 -18.04 6.58
CA ASP A 16 -4.81 -18.94 6.79
C ASP A 16 -4.20 -19.49 5.49
N ASP A 17 -4.93 -19.45 4.38
CA ASP A 17 -4.51 -19.98 3.08
C ASP A 17 -3.75 -18.97 2.22
N TRP A 18 -3.49 -17.76 2.75
CA TRP A 18 -2.66 -16.77 2.09
C TRP A 18 -1.18 -17.08 2.31
N GLU A 19 -0.37 -16.86 1.29
CA GLU A 19 1.07 -17.15 1.32
C GLU A 19 1.88 -15.91 0.94
N LEU A 20 3.06 -15.74 1.53
CA LEU A 20 4.04 -14.79 1.02
C LEU A 20 4.89 -15.46 -0.04
N VAL A 21 5.04 -14.80 -1.19
CA VAL A 21 5.90 -15.22 -2.28
C VAL A 21 6.74 -14.06 -2.76
N GLU A 22 7.92 -14.33 -3.30
CA GLU A 22 8.79 -13.30 -3.87
C GLU A 22 8.60 -13.22 -5.39
N THR A 23 8.57 -11.99 -5.92
CA THR A 23 8.68 -11.76 -7.37
C THR A 23 10.09 -12.09 -7.85
N SER A 24 10.30 -12.19 -9.17
CA SER A 24 11.64 -12.36 -9.75
C SER A 24 12.60 -11.21 -9.44
N GLU A 25 12.07 -10.07 -8.98
CA GLU A 25 12.84 -8.89 -8.59
C GLU A 25 13.11 -8.84 -7.07
N GLY A 26 12.63 -9.82 -6.32
CA GLY A 26 12.84 -9.94 -4.87
C GLY A 26 11.81 -9.19 -4.01
N THR A 27 10.77 -8.62 -4.61
CA THR A 27 9.69 -7.96 -3.86
C THR A 27 8.73 -9.01 -3.30
N PRO A 28 8.45 -9.03 -1.99
CA PRO A 28 7.43 -9.91 -1.43
C PRO A 28 6.02 -9.43 -1.83
N VAL A 29 5.16 -10.37 -2.20
CA VAL A 29 3.73 -10.14 -2.46
C VAL A 29 2.89 -11.20 -1.76
N VAL A 30 1.64 -10.88 -1.48
CA VAL A 30 0.67 -11.82 -0.90
C VAL A 30 0.01 -12.61 -2.03
N LYS A 31 0.23 -13.92 -2.07
CA LYS A 31 -0.49 -14.84 -2.94
C LYS A 31 -1.84 -15.20 -2.30
N MET A 32 -2.90 -14.91 -3.04
CA MET A 32 -4.29 -15.18 -2.70
C MET A 32 -4.83 -16.37 -3.52
N PRO A 33 -6.02 -16.90 -3.19
CA PRO A 33 -6.68 -17.91 -4.00
C PRO A 33 -6.89 -17.51 -5.46
N ASN A 34 -7.07 -18.50 -6.34
CA ASN A 34 -7.30 -18.32 -7.78
C ASN A 34 -6.15 -17.67 -8.56
N GLY A 35 -4.93 -17.71 -8.03
CA GLY A 35 -3.75 -17.16 -8.71
C GLY A 35 -3.71 -15.63 -8.73
N VAL A 36 -4.37 -15.00 -7.76
CA VAL A 36 -4.32 -13.55 -7.54
C VAL A 36 -3.14 -13.23 -6.63
N PHE A 37 -2.44 -12.14 -6.92
CA PHE A 37 -1.34 -11.63 -6.10
C PHE A 37 -1.65 -10.19 -5.72
N MET A 38 -1.43 -9.84 -4.46
CA MET A 38 -1.67 -8.53 -3.90
C MET A 38 -0.36 -7.94 -3.39
N ASP A 39 -0.11 -6.71 -3.80
CA ASP A 39 0.89 -5.83 -3.20
C ASP A 39 0.15 -4.67 -2.51
N LEU A 40 0.59 -4.31 -1.31
CA LEU A 40 0.09 -3.19 -0.52
C LEU A 40 1.06 -2.04 -0.71
N ALA A 41 0.58 -0.97 -1.31
CA ALA A 41 1.29 0.29 -1.47
C ALA A 41 0.49 1.42 -0.83
N ILE A 42 1.10 2.59 -0.67
CA ILE A 42 0.36 3.78 -0.29
C ILE A 42 -0.62 4.23 -1.38
N GLU A 43 -1.81 4.66 -0.97
CA GLU A 43 -2.76 5.34 -1.84
C GLU A 43 -3.29 6.60 -1.13
N PRO A 44 -3.01 7.82 -1.66
CA PRO A 44 -3.48 9.05 -1.05
C PRO A 44 -4.99 9.23 -1.28
N LEU A 45 -5.68 9.70 -0.23
CA LEU A 45 -7.08 10.11 -0.32
C LEU A 45 -7.19 11.63 -0.26
N PHE A 46 -8.17 12.17 -0.97
CA PHE A 46 -8.38 13.59 -1.16
C PHE A 46 -9.79 13.99 -0.73
N ALA A 47 -9.92 15.23 -0.24
CA ALA A 47 -11.19 15.88 0.08
C ALA A 47 -11.03 17.40 -0.05
N SER A 48 -12.11 18.12 -0.34
CA SER A 48 -12.09 19.59 -0.42
C SER A 48 -12.36 20.26 0.92
N ASP A 49 -13.01 19.53 1.84
CA ASP A 49 -13.22 19.90 3.24
C ASP A 49 -12.68 18.77 4.14
N PRO A 50 -11.91 19.07 5.21
CA PRO A 50 -11.45 18.06 6.16
C PRO A 50 -12.56 17.19 6.79
N GLU A 51 -13.79 17.71 6.87
CA GLU A 51 -14.96 17.03 7.44
C GLU A 51 -15.77 16.24 6.40
N GLU A 52 -15.40 16.29 5.11
CA GLU A 52 -16.03 15.50 4.05
C GLU A 52 -15.62 14.03 4.10
N THR A 53 -16.25 13.22 3.24
CA THR A 53 -15.74 11.87 2.95
C THR A 53 -14.54 11.98 2.04
N TRP A 54 -13.45 11.30 2.42
CA TRP A 54 -12.22 11.25 1.64
C TRP A 54 -12.30 10.10 0.66
N SER A 55 -11.83 10.30 -0.56
CA SER A 55 -11.81 9.26 -1.60
C SER A 55 -10.52 9.30 -2.39
N SER A 56 -10.25 8.25 -3.16
CA SER A 56 -9.24 8.30 -4.22
C SER A 56 -9.59 9.38 -5.25
N THR A 57 -8.61 9.75 -6.06
CA THR A 57 -8.84 10.55 -7.26
C THR A 57 -9.07 9.64 -8.47
N GLU A 58 -9.94 10.07 -9.38
CA GLU A 58 -10.13 9.43 -10.69
C GLU A 58 -9.11 9.94 -11.74
N SER A 59 -8.24 10.88 -11.34
CA SER A 59 -7.19 11.45 -12.19
C SER A 59 -5.86 10.78 -11.91
N ASP A 60 -5.40 9.99 -12.88
CA ASP A 60 -4.06 9.38 -12.82
C ASP A 60 -2.96 10.45 -12.68
N ASP A 61 -3.12 11.62 -13.30
CA ASP A 61 -2.15 12.71 -13.22
C ASP A 61 -2.01 13.24 -11.79
N GLU A 62 -3.13 13.50 -11.10
CA GLU A 62 -3.11 13.97 -9.71
C GLU A 62 -2.54 12.92 -8.74
N LEU A 63 -2.84 11.64 -8.99
CA LEU A 63 -2.27 10.54 -8.22
C LEU A 63 -0.76 10.44 -8.44
N ASN A 64 -0.32 10.46 -9.70
CA ASN A 64 1.09 10.37 -10.08
C ASN A 64 1.90 11.54 -9.54
N ASP A 65 1.35 12.75 -9.50
CA ASP A 65 2.01 13.91 -8.90
C ASP A 65 2.42 13.65 -7.45
N ILE A 66 1.59 12.93 -6.67
CA ILE A 66 1.90 12.55 -5.28
C ILE A 66 2.89 11.38 -5.23
N LEU A 67 2.69 10.35 -6.07
CA LEU A 67 3.58 9.19 -6.10
C LEU A 67 5.00 9.58 -6.52
N ASP A 68 5.16 10.56 -7.41
CA ASP A 68 6.45 11.11 -7.83
C ASP A 68 7.20 11.83 -6.68
N MET A 69 6.51 12.24 -5.61
CA MET A 69 7.13 12.82 -4.42
C MET A 69 7.68 11.76 -3.45
N VAL A 70 7.38 10.48 -3.66
CA VAL A 70 7.84 9.37 -2.82
C VAL A 70 9.29 9.05 -3.16
N GLU A 71 10.20 9.49 -2.28
CA GLU A 71 11.63 9.22 -2.46
C GLU A 71 12.04 7.79 -2.08
N SER A 72 11.26 7.14 -1.22
CA SER A 72 11.46 5.75 -0.80
C SER A 72 10.19 5.22 -0.16
N GLU A 73 9.86 3.96 -0.43
CA GLU A 73 8.81 3.20 0.24
C GLU A 73 9.38 1.86 0.69
N GLU A 74 9.08 1.46 1.93
CA GLU A 74 9.45 0.15 2.47
C GLU A 74 8.19 -0.51 3.00
N VAL A 75 7.83 -1.66 2.42
CA VAL A 75 6.69 -2.48 2.83
C VAL A 75 7.25 -3.82 3.28
N VAL A 76 7.01 -4.17 4.54
CA VAL A 76 7.47 -5.42 5.15
C VAL A 76 6.26 -6.26 5.51
N TYR A 77 6.20 -7.47 4.94
CA TYR A 77 5.17 -8.44 5.27
C TYR A 77 5.69 -9.46 6.27
N GLU A 78 4.90 -9.71 7.31
CA GLU A 78 5.19 -10.73 8.32
C GLU A 78 3.88 -11.37 8.79
N PHE A 79 3.81 -12.70 8.77
CA PHE A 79 2.74 -13.43 9.46
C PHE A 79 3.11 -13.65 10.92
N VAL A 80 2.30 -13.12 11.83
CA VAL A 80 2.49 -13.32 13.28
C VAL A 80 1.98 -14.70 13.67
N THR A 81 2.89 -15.60 14.03
CA THR A 81 2.56 -16.92 14.60
C THR A 81 2.60 -16.83 16.13
N HIS A 82 1.59 -17.40 16.79
CA HIS A 82 1.45 -17.42 18.26
C HIS A 82 1.79 -18.80 18.82
#